data_AF-A0A396I1A6-F1
#
_entry.id   AF-A0A396I1A6-F1
#
_cell.length_a   1.000
_cell.length_b   1.000
_cell.length_c   1.000
_cell.angle_alpha   90.00
_cell.angle_beta   90.00
_cell.angle_gamma   90.00
#
_symmetry.space_group_name_H-M   'P 1'
#
loop_
_entity.id
_entity.type
_entity.pdbx_description
1 polymer ?
#
loop_
_entity_poly.entity_id
_entity_poly.type
_entity_poly.pdbx_seq_one_letter_code
_entity_poly.pdbx_strand_id
1 'polypeptide(L)'
;MKVACSISVATPHCCEAVKEVDDDAKDYDDRLETCDCLRDMALSFKKDFNVENGAALFALCGIQTPYQISRDINCTKIIERDEDDYDEDE
;
A
#
# COMPACT_ATOMS: atom_id res chain seq x y z
N MET A 1 18.12 8.72 -23.12
CA MET A 1 18.24 8.34 -21.70
C MET A 1 17.98 6.84 -21.56
N LYS A 2 18.75 6.13 -20.74
CA LYS A 2 18.72 4.67 -20.60
C LYS A 2 17.34 4.21 -20.10
N VAL A 3 16.66 3.39 -20.89
CA VAL A 3 15.65 2.45 -20.37
C VAL A 3 16.43 1.43 -19.53
N ALA A 4 16.44 1.62 -18.21
CA ALA A 4 16.75 0.55 -17.28
C ALA A 4 15.41 -0.11 -16.95
N CYS A 5 15.03 -1.10 -17.75
CA CYS A 5 13.96 -2.02 -17.46
C CYS A 5 14.46 -2.98 -16.37
N SER A 6 14.61 -2.48 -15.15
CA SER A 6 14.69 -3.29 -13.95
C SER A 6 13.25 -3.44 -13.46
N ILE A 7 12.41 -4.17 -14.20
CA ILE A 7 11.06 -4.46 -13.70
C ILE A 7 11.26 -5.37 -12.49
N SER A 8 11.17 -4.81 -11.30
CA SER A 8 10.86 -5.57 -10.08
C SER A 8 9.48 -6.15 -10.29
N VAL A 9 9.41 -7.31 -10.95
CA VAL A 9 8.14 -7.97 -11.27
C VAL A 9 7.52 -8.43 -9.95
N ALA A 10 6.45 -7.77 -9.54
CA ALA A 10 5.51 -8.36 -8.60
C ALA A 10 4.84 -9.55 -9.28
N THR A 11 4.77 -10.69 -8.59
CA THR A 11 4.06 -11.86 -9.11
C THR A 11 2.56 -11.54 -9.17
N PRO A 12 1.77 -12.19 -10.06
CA PRO A 12 0.32 -11.97 -10.12
C PRO A 12 -0.36 -12.16 -8.76
N HIS A 13 0.03 -13.20 -8.01
CA HIS A 13 -0.47 -13.43 -6.65
C HIS A 13 -0.09 -12.31 -5.67
N CYS A 14 1.08 -11.71 -5.81
CA CYS A 14 1.45 -10.56 -4.99
C CYS A 14 0.56 -9.36 -5.31
N CYS A 15 0.25 -9.12 -6.59
CA CYS A 15 -0.65 -8.05 -7.01
C CYS A 15 -2.09 -8.27 -6.59
N GLU A 16 -2.58 -9.50 -6.64
CA GLU A 16 -3.90 -9.86 -6.11
C GLU A 16 -3.99 -9.57 -4.61
N ALA A 17 -3.00 -10.00 -3.82
CA ALA A 17 -2.98 -9.76 -2.38
C ALA A 17 -2.91 -8.26 -2.03
N VAL A 18 -2.04 -7.47 -2.69
CA VAL A 18 -2.00 -6.02 -2.41
C VAL A 18 -3.23 -5.27 -2.90
N LYS A 19 -3.94 -5.82 -3.90
CA LYS A 19 -5.23 -5.29 -4.33
C LYS A 19 -6.31 -5.54 -3.28
N GLU A 20 -6.37 -6.74 -2.70
CA GLU A 20 -7.30 -7.05 -1.61
C GLU A 20 -7.08 -6.13 -0.41
N VAL A 21 -5.82 -5.91 -0.01
CA VAL A 21 -5.48 -4.95 1.06
C VAL A 21 -5.98 -3.54 0.73
N ASP A 22 -5.92 -3.11 -0.53
CA ASP A 22 -6.41 -1.79 -0.94
C ASP A 22 -7.94 -1.70 -0.99
N ASP A 23 -8.61 -2.76 -1.46
CA ASP A 23 -10.06 -2.86 -1.54
C ASP A 23 -10.71 -2.94 -0.13
N ASP A 24 -9.99 -3.47 0.87
CA ASP A 24 -10.44 -3.57 2.27
C ASP A 24 -10.26 -2.25 3.05
N ALA A 25 -9.33 -1.38 2.64
CA ALA A 25 -9.03 -0.13 3.32
C ALA A 25 -9.98 1.02 2.90
N LYS A 26 -11.28 0.87 3.19
CA LYS A 26 -12.35 1.72 2.63
C LYS A 26 -12.47 3.08 3.30
N ASP A 27 -12.45 3.12 4.63
CA ASP A 27 -12.60 4.35 5.39
C ASP A 27 -11.28 4.84 6.01
N TYR A 28 -11.33 5.94 6.75
CA TYR A 28 -10.13 6.51 7.35
C TYR A 28 -9.50 5.59 8.39
N ASP A 29 -10.31 4.95 9.22
CA ASP A 29 -9.84 4.08 10.29
C ASP A 29 -9.19 2.81 9.69
N ASP A 30 -9.81 2.21 8.67
CA ASP A 30 -9.26 1.05 7.96
C ASP A 30 -7.94 1.39 7.25
N ARG A 31 -7.86 2.57 6.63
CA ARG A 31 -6.61 3.05 5.98
C ARG A 31 -5.51 3.31 6.99
N LEU A 32 -5.85 3.84 8.16
CA LEU A 32 -4.90 4.09 9.24
C LEU A 32 -4.37 2.76 9.77
N GLU A 33 -5.26 1.81 10.07
CA GLU A 33 -4.90 0.47 10.52
C GLU A 33 -4.04 -0.27 9.48
N THR A 34 -4.45 -0.23 8.21
CA THR A 34 -3.70 -0.82 7.10
C THR A 34 -2.30 -0.23 7.01
N CYS A 35 -2.16 1.09 7.12
CA CYS A 35 -0.85 1.74 7.09
C CYS A 35 0.05 1.30 8.25
N ASP A 36 -0.48 1.27 9.46
CA ASP A 36 0.27 0.83 10.64
C ASP A 36 0.70 -0.64 10.48
N CYS A 37 -0.18 -1.50 9.97
CA CYS A 37 0.12 -2.89 9.67
C CYS A 37 1.25 -3.03 8.64
N LEU A 38 1.19 -2.30 7.52
CA LEU A 38 2.22 -2.33 6.47
C LEU A 38 3.57 -1.81 6.98
N ARG A 39 3.57 -0.77 7.83
CA ARG A 39 4.77 -0.24 8.48
C ARG A 39 5.40 -1.30 9.38
N ASP A 40 4.61 -1.90 10.26
CA ASP A 40 5.09 -2.87 11.24
C ASP A 40 5.58 -4.15 10.56
N MET A 41 4.90 -4.57 9.48
CA MET A 41 5.37 -5.62 8.59
C MET A 41 6.75 -5.28 7.99
N ALA A 42 6.93 -4.08 7.42
CA ALA A 42 8.21 -3.63 6.87
C ALA A 42 9.33 -3.58 7.92
N LEU A 43 9.00 -3.22 9.17
CA LEU A 43 9.92 -3.22 10.30
C LEU A 43 10.32 -4.64 10.74
N SER A 44 9.41 -5.62 10.59
CA SER A 44 9.67 -7.02 10.96
C SER A 44 10.78 -7.67 10.10
N PHE A 45 10.94 -7.23 8.86
CA PHE A 45 12.00 -7.68 7.96
C PHE A 45 13.35 -7.06 8.32
N LYS A 46 14.11 -7.69 9.22
CA LYS A 46 15.32 -7.08 9.83
C LYS A 46 16.46 -6.73 8.86
N LYS A 47 16.68 -7.51 7.80
CA LYS A 47 17.83 -7.32 6.88
C LYS A 47 17.45 -7.30 5.40
N ASP A 48 16.40 -8.02 5.03
CA ASP A 48 16.11 -8.32 3.62
C ASP A 48 14.96 -7.49 3.04
N PHE A 49 14.61 -6.39 3.71
CA PHE A 49 13.61 -5.46 3.18
C PHE A 49 14.24 -4.54 2.12
N ASN A 50 13.83 -4.72 0.86
CA ASN A 50 14.17 -3.78 -0.20
C ASN A 50 13.17 -2.62 -0.17
N VAL A 51 13.63 -1.45 0.30
CA VAL A 51 12.81 -0.25 0.46
C VAL A 51 12.24 0.25 -0.87
N GLU A 52 13.04 0.20 -1.95
CA GLU A 52 12.59 0.66 -3.27
C GLU A 52 11.48 -0.21 -3.84
N ASN A 53 11.60 -1.53 -3.70
CA ASN A 53 10.58 -2.47 -4.17
C ASN A 53 9.30 -2.41 -3.31
N GLY A 54 9.44 -2.29 -1.98
CA GLY A 54 8.29 -2.15 -1.09
C GLY A 54 7.49 -0.88 -1.39
N ALA A 55 8.19 0.25 -1.59
CA ALA A 55 7.56 1.52 -1.93
C ALA A 55 6.88 1.49 -3.32
N ALA A 56 7.44 0.75 -4.27
CA ALA A 56 6.92 0.68 -5.64
C ALA A 56 5.83 -0.37 -5.84
N LEU A 57 5.59 -1.28 -4.89
CA LEU A 57 4.79 -2.49 -5.12
C LEU A 57 3.37 -2.21 -5.62
N PHE A 58 2.64 -1.32 -4.96
CA PHE A 58 1.28 -0.96 -5.38
C PHE A 58 1.25 -0.38 -6.80
N ALA A 59 2.18 0.54 -7.10
CA ALA A 59 2.30 1.15 -8.43
C ALA A 59 2.68 0.14 -9.51
N LEU A 60 3.54 -0.82 -9.20
CA LEU A 60 3.90 -1.93 -10.10
C LEU A 60 2.70 -2.83 -10.42
N CYS A 61 1.73 -2.91 -9.51
CA CYS A 61 0.47 -3.62 -9.70
C CYS A 61 -0.66 -2.74 -10.26
N GLY A 62 -0.38 -1.48 -10.61
CA GLY A 62 -1.37 -0.55 -11.19
C GLY A 62 -2.39 -0.01 -10.19
N ILE A 63 -2.13 -0.13 -8.88
CA ILE A 63 -3.00 0.33 -7.80
C ILE A 63 -2.61 1.76 -7.43
N GLN A 64 -3.60 2.67 -7.41
CA GLN A 64 -3.41 4.07 -7.02
C GLN A 64 -3.92 4.28 -5.59
N THR A 65 -3.00 4.35 -4.64
CA THR A 65 -3.29 4.36 -3.20
C THR A 65 -2.40 5.38 -2.46
N PRO A 66 -2.87 5.98 -1.34
CA PRO A 66 -2.10 6.98 -0.59
C PRO A 66 -0.99 6.37 0.31
N TYR A 67 -0.91 5.04 0.44
CA TYR A 67 0.10 4.36 1.26
C TYR A 67 1.12 3.56 0.43
N GLN A 68 2.23 3.23 1.08
CA GLN A 68 3.35 2.49 0.51
C GLN A 68 3.89 1.52 1.57
N ILE A 69 4.44 0.39 1.17
CA ILE A 69 5.11 -0.51 2.12
C ILE A 69 6.48 0.08 2.43
N SER A 70 6.60 0.72 3.59
CA SER A 70 7.83 1.36 4.04
C SER A 70 7.91 1.36 5.56
N ARG A 71 9.13 1.30 6.10
CA ARG A 71 9.39 1.39 7.54
C ARG A 71 9.13 2.78 8.11
N ASP A 72 9.23 3.80 7.27
CA ASP A 72 9.19 5.21 7.67
C ASP A 72 7.94 5.94 7.14
N ILE A 73 6.92 5.18 6.69
CA ILE A 73 5.65 5.77 6.29
C ILE A 73 5.00 6.49 7.48
N ASN A 74 4.53 7.72 7.23
CA ASN A 74 3.80 8.49 8.23
C ASN A 74 2.29 8.31 8.02
N CYS A 75 1.69 7.42 8.80
CA CYS A 75 0.27 7.07 8.67
C CYS A 75 -0.69 8.21 9.02
N THR A 76 -0.26 9.21 9.80
CA THR A 76 -1.12 10.37 10.14
C THR A 76 -1.34 11.33 8.99
N LYS A 77 -0.62 11.14 7.88
CA LYS A 77 -0.76 11.92 6.63
C LYS A 77 -1.61 11.21 5.58
N ILE A 78 -2.23 10.09 5.93
CA ILE A 78 -3.20 9.44 5.05
C ILE A 78 -4.50 10.21 5.22
N ILE A 79 -4.58 11.31 4.47
CA ILE A 79 -5.77 12.13 4.40
C ILE A 79 -6.69 11.47 3.37
N GLU A 80 -7.95 11.36 3.76
CA GLU A 80 -9.02 10.63 3.11
C GLU A 80 -9.06 10.80 1.60
N ARG A 81 -9.38 9.73 0.87
CA ARG A 81 -9.74 9.88 -0.54
C ARG A 81 -11.21 10.26 -0.69
N ASP A 82 -12.16 9.69 0.05
CA ASP A 82 -13.58 9.93 -0.23
C ASP A 82 -14.44 9.74 1.04
N GLU A 83 -14.89 10.85 1.64
CA GLU A 83 -16.10 10.93 2.49
C GLU A 83 -17.30 11.04 1.53
N ASP A 84 -17.61 9.99 0.75
CA ASP A 84 -18.74 10.01 -0.21
C ASP A 84 -19.35 8.61 -0.42
N ASP A 85 -19.65 7.84 0.64
CA ASP A 85 -20.69 6.77 0.58
C ASP A 85 -21.06 6.23 1.98
N TYR A 86 -21.81 7.03 2.76
CA TYR A 86 -22.73 6.45 3.73
C TYR A 86 -24.14 6.92 3.34
N ASP A 87 -24.69 6.33 2.28
CA ASP A 87 -26.15 6.20 2.22
C ASP A 87 -26.57 5.20 3.32
N GLU A 88 -27.38 5.71 4.25
CA GLU A 88 -28.12 4.97 5.26
C GLU A 88 -28.98 3.90 4.59
N ASP A 89 -28.93 2.65 5.05
CA ASP A 89 -30.05 1.72 4.86
C ASP A 89 -30.36 1.02 6.19
N GLU A 90 -31.46 1.49 6.77
CA GLU A 90 -32.26 0.92 7.86
C GLU A 90 -32.98 -0.38 7.45
#